data_AF-A0A0Q6NS55-F1
#
_entry.id   AF-A0A0Q6NS55-F1
#
_cell.length_a   1.000
_cell.length_b   1.000
_cell.length_c   1.000
_cell.angle_alpha   90.00
_cell.angle_beta   90.00
_cell.angle_gamma   90.00
#
_symmetry.space_group_name_H-M   'P 1'
#
loop_
_entity.id
_entity.type
_entity.pdbx_description
1 polymer ?
#
loop_
_entity_poly.entity_id
_entity_poly.type
_entity_poly.pdbx_seq_one_letter_code
_entity_poly.pdbx_strand_id
1 'polypeptide(L)'
;MPQKFDPTVSSTDYLVIARKRHRAGRSKIYPELKWMLVNAAFDFGIQPRHVDLLLDPLGWSELVVQQKRTPRVFLDARVNQSGNAEIVWARGDKGILYEEDFVRPYLNAAQSPNQGSGRGIGEVMWAKGFEMLVANVATRQCPAATALLFGFAARLNELAAVIANGVDLVGAMKMEFRYLRGNLTSVEFVPTVSLDRLDELRADGREQRRPRLQAAIKKLEEMHPLDMKLPDSADGAD
;
A
#
# COMPACT_ATOMS: atom_id res chain seq x y z
N MET A 1 -6.16 32.43 -7.20
CA MET A 1 -4.99 31.62 -7.61
C MET A 1 -5.32 30.15 -7.39
N PRO A 2 -4.89 29.24 -8.27
CA PRO A 2 -5.00 27.81 -8.00
C PRO A 2 -4.13 27.43 -6.80
N GLN A 3 -4.70 26.68 -5.86
CA GLN A 3 -4.01 26.26 -4.63
C GLN A 3 -3.10 25.08 -4.94
N LYS A 4 -1.83 25.16 -4.52
CA LYS A 4 -0.92 24.01 -4.52
C LYS A 4 -1.07 23.21 -3.24
N PHE A 5 -0.70 21.94 -3.29
CA PHE A 5 -0.61 21.10 -2.10
C PHE A 5 0.40 21.71 -1.11
N ASP A 6 -0.05 21.88 0.13
CA ASP A 6 0.76 22.30 1.28
C ASP A 6 0.86 21.12 2.26
N PRO A 7 2.06 20.53 2.44
CA PRO A 7 2.24 19.37 3.31
C PRO A 7 2.12 19.69 4.80
N THR A 8 2.09 20.96 5.21
CA THR A 8 1.94 21.32 6.63
C THR A 8 0.48 21.39 7.08
N VAL A 9 -0.47 21.33 6.14
CA VAL A 9 -1.91 21.33 6.43
C VAL A 9 -2.36 19.89 6.69
N SER A 10 -3.06 19.67 7.80
CA SER A 10 -3.55 18.34 8.17
C SER A 10 -4.64 17.83 7.22
N SER A 11 -4.80 16.52 7.16
CA SER A 11 -5.88 15.87 6.41
C SER A 11 -7.27 16.36 6.85
N THR A 12 -7.45 16.55 8.17
CA THR A 12 -8.69 17.09 8.76
C THR A 12 -8.96 18.52 8.32
N ASP A 13 -7.94 19.38 8.29
CA ASP A 13 -8.09 20.77 7.84
C ASP A 13 -8.43 20.84 6.35
N TYR A 14 -7.82 19.99 5.52
CA TYR A 14 -8.20 19.85 4.12
C TYR A 14 -9.66 19.41 3.95
N LEU A 15 -10.16 18.51 4.79
CA LEU A 15 -11.57 18.12 4.79
C LEU A 15 -12.49 19.31 5.16
N VAL A 16 -12.10 20.12 6.14
CA VAL A 16 -12.83 21.36 6.50
C VAL A 16 -12.85 22.33 5.32
N ILE A 17 -11.71 22.54 4.65
CA ILE A 17 -11.61 23.38 3.44
C ILE A 17 -12.53 22.84 2.34
N ALA A 18 -12.52 21.52 2.10
CA ALA A 18 -13.35 20.88 1.09
C ALA A 18 -14.85 21.08 1.37
N ARG A 19 -15.29 20.85 2.61
CA ARG A 19 -16.67 21.07 3.05
C ARG A 19 -17.09 22.53 2.91
N LYS A 20 -16.24 23.48 3.30
CA LYS A 20 -16.51 24.92 3.15
C LYS A 20 -16.70 25.30 1.68
N ARG A 21 -15.84 24.81 0.79
CA ARG A 21 -15.92 25.05 -0.67
C ARG A 21 -17.18 24.45 -1.27
N HIS A 22 -17.57 23.26 -0.83
CA HIS A 22 -18.80 22.62 -1.25
C HIS A 22 -20.04 23.43 -0.84
N ARG A 23 -20.13 23.86 0.42
CA ARG A 23 -21.25 24.67 0.95
C ARG A 23 -21.38 26.03 0.27
N ALA A 24 -20.27 26.63 -0.14
CA ALA A 24 -20.28 27.89 -0.87
C ALA A 24 -20.94 27.78 -2.26
N GLY A 25 -21.30 26.58 -2.74
CA GLY A 25 -21.96 26.37 -4.02
C GLY A 25 -21.08 26.64 -5.25
N ARG A 26 -19.80 26.97 -5.04
CA ARG A 26 -18.87 27.40 -6.09
C ARG A 26 -18.31 26.25 -6.92
N SER A 27 -18.67 24.99 -6.63
CA SER A 27 -18.17 23.82 -7.36
C SER A 27 -19.02 22.58 -7.24
N LYS A 28 -19.30 21.92 -8.38
CA LYS A 28 -20.05 20.66 -8.44
C LYS A 28 -19.11 19.46 -8.46
N ILE A 29 -18.84 18.92 -7.27
CA ILE A 29 -18.28 17.57 -7.12
C ILE A 29 -19.25 16.55 -7.77
N TYR A 30 -18.71 15.45 -8.30
CA TYR A 30 -19.53 14.34 -8.77
C TYR A 30 -20.48 13.86 -7.66
N PRO A 31 -21.78 13.63 -7.95
CA PRO A 31 -22.75 13.14 -6.97
C PRO A 31 -22.26 11.92 -6.18
N GLU A 32 -21.57 11.00 -6.84
CA GLU A 32 -21.01 9.75 -6.34
C GLU A 32 -19.88 9.96 -5.31
N LEU A 33 -19.31 11.17 -5.25
CA LEU A 33 -18.26 11.54 -4.29
C LEU A 33 -18.79 12.42 -3.14
N LYS A 34 -20.06 12.88 -3.20
CA LYS A 34 -20.62 13.78 -2.18
C LYS A 34 -20.57 13.18 -0.77
N TRP A 35 -20.66 11.86 -0.64
CA TRP A 35 -20.57 11.16 0.64
C TRP A 35 -19.29 11.51 1.42
N MET A 36 -18.16 11.77 0.75
CA MET A 36 -16.91 12.18 1.39
C MET A 36 -17.02 13.52 2.11
N LEU A 37 -17.93 14.39 1.68
CA LEU A 37 -18.13 15.73 2.24
C LEU A 37 -19.19 15.74 3.35
N VAL A 38 -20.23 14.91 3.21
CA VAL A 38 -21.39 14.91 4.12
C VAL A 38 -21.29 13.89 5.25
N ASN A 39 -20.54 12.79 5.05
CA ASN A 39 -20.33 11.81 6.11
C ASN A 39 -19.38 12.40 7.17
N ALA A 40 -19.87 12.52 8.41
CA ALA A 40 -19.08 13.03 9.53
C ALA A 40 -17.93 12.08 9.91
N ALA A 41 -18.11 10.77 9.73
CA ALA A 41 -17.12 9.73 10.03
C ALA A 41 -16.13 9.47 8.87
N PHE A 42 -16.18 10.27 7.80
CA PHE A 42 -15.22 10.13 6.71
C PHE A 42 -13.81 10.52 7.18
N ASP A 43 -12.88 9.55 7.14
CA ASP A 43 -11.48 9.71 7.50
C ASP A 43 -10.56 9.17 6.39
N PHE A 44 -10.80 9.61 5.15
CA PHE A 44 -9.94 9.32 3.99
C PHE A 44 -9.63 7.82 3.78
N GLY A 45 -10.48 6.93 4.30
CA GLY A 45 -10.39 5.49 4.06
C GLY A 45 -9.35 4.75 4.90
N ILE A 46 -8.79 5.37 5.95
CA ILE A 46 -7.90 4.67 6.89
C ILE A 46 -8.61 3.46 7.51
N GLN A 47 -7.86 2.38 7.73
CA GLN A 47 -8.30 1.18 8.43
C GLN A 47 -7.57 1.09 9.78
N PRO A 48 -8.07 1.75 10.86
CA PRO A 48 -7.33 1.86 12.12
C PRO A 48 -6.92 0.49 12.68
N ARG A 49 -7.85 -0.48 12.67
CA ARG A 49 -7.57 -1.84 13.12
C ARG A 49 -6.43 -2.52 12.35
N HIS A 50 -6.28 -2.25 11.06
CA HIS A 50 -5.21 -2.86 10.26
C HIS A 50 -3.86 -2.20 10.55
N VAL A 51 -3.87 -0.88 10.81
CA VAL A 51 -2.69 -0.17 11.31
C VAL A 51 -2.28 -0.71 12.67
N ASP A 52 -3.23 -0.85 13.61
CA ASP A 52 -2.97 -1.39 14.95
C ASP A 52 -2.38 -2.80 14.87
N LEU A 53 -2.94 -3.67 14.02
CA LEU A 53 -2.42 -5.03 13.81
C LEU A 53 -1.01 -5.07 13.20
N LEU A 54 -0.65 -4.10 12.36
CA LEU A 54 0.72 -3.99 11.81
C LEU A 54 1.72 -3.58 12.90
N LEU A 55 1.29 -2.71 13.81
CA LEU A 55 2.11 -2.22 14.92
C LEU A 55 2.12 -3.15 16.13
N ASP A 56 1.28 -4.19 16.16
CA ASP A 56 1.20 -5.16 17.24
C ASP A 56 2.39 -6.14 17.20
N PRO A 57 3.24 -6.18 18.26
CA PRO A 57 4.35 -7.12 18.34
C PRO A 57 3.96 -8.60 18.26
N LEU A 58 2.70 -8.96 18.53
CA LEU A 58 2.21 -10.34 18.37
C LEU A 58 2.28 -10.83 16.90
N GLY A 59 2.29 -9.91 15.93
CA GLY A 59 2.46 -10.22 14.52
C GLY A 59 3.92 -10.39 14.09
N TRP A 60 4.89 -10.00 14.92
CA TRP A 60 6.31 -9.94 14.56
C TRP A 60 6.99 -11.29 14.80
N SER A 61 7.98 -11.62 13.96
CA SER A 61 8.69 -12.88 14.12
C SER A 61 9.56 -12.91 15.38
N GLU A 62 9.86 -14.12 15.86
CA GLU A 62 10.80 -14.31 16.96
C GLU A 62 12.18 -13.74 16.65
N LEU A 63 12.62 -13.78 15.38
CA LEU A 63 13.90 -13.24 14.93
C LEU A 63 13.99 -11.74 15.21
N VAL A 64 12.95 -10.98 14.88
CA VAL A 64 12.85 -9.53 15.12
C VAL A 64 12.97 -9.23 16.61
N VAL A 65 12.23 -9.98 17.43
CA VAL A 65 12.21 -9.84 18.89
C VAL A 65 13.58 -10.15 19.49
N GLN A 66 14.21 -11.27 19.11
CA GLN A 66 15.54 -11.67 19.57
C GLN A 66 16.62 -10.65 19.17
N GLN A 67 16.51 -10.08 17.97
CA GLN A 67 17.42 -9.04 17.46
C GLN A 67 17.13 -7.64 18.04
N LYS A 68 16.10 -7.48 18.87
CA LYS A 68 15.68 -6.21 19.47
C LYS A 68 15.50 -5.08 18.43
N ARG A 69 14.96 -5.43 17.26
CA ARG A 69 14.60 -4.47 16.21
C ARG A 69 13.09 -4.48 15.99
N THR A 70 12.61 -3.60 15.13
CA THR A 70 11.25 -3.62 14.60
C THR A 70 11.20 -4.29 13.22
N PRO A 71 10.03 -4.74 12.76
CA PRO A 71 9.91 -5.29 11.41
C PRO A 71 10.08 -4.18 10.37
N ARG A 72 10.65 -4.53 9.23
CA ARG A 72 10.78 -3.64 8.08
C ARG A 72 9.50 -3.66 7.26
N VAL A 73 9.06 -2.48 6.85
CA VAL A 73 7.83 -2.28 6.09
C VAL A 73 8.06 -1.30 4.95
N PHE A 74 7.56 -1.64 3.77
CA PHE A 74 7.38 -0.70 2.68
C PHE A 74 5.88 -0.46 2.47
N LEU A 75 5.43 0.79 2.49
CA LEU A 75 4.04 1.12 2.18
C LEU A 75 3.88 1.37 0.68
N ASP A 76 3.23 0.42 0.01
CA ASP A 76 2.91 0.55 -1.39
C ASP A 76 1.56 1.24 -1.61
N ALA A 77 1.38 1.81 -2.79
CA ALA A 77 0.16 2.45 -3.22
C ALA A 77 -0.12 2.12 -4.68
N ARG A 78 -1.35 1.73 -4.97
CA ARG A 78 -1.81 1.46 -6.33
C ARG A 78 -3.25 1.90 -6.52
N VAL A 79 -3.63 2.11 -7.78
CA VAL A 79 -5.02 2.29 -8.17
C VAL A 79 -5.52 0.98 -8.78
N ASN A 80 -6.56 0.41 -8.21
CA ASN A 80 -7.14 -0.83 -8.73
C ASN A 80 -7.99 -0.58 -9.99
N GLN A 81 -8.34 -1.66 -10.69
CA GLN A 81 -9.17 -1.64 -11.90
C GLN A 81 -10.56 -1.01 -11.75
N SER A 82 -11.03 -0.78 -10.52
CA SER A 82 -12.27 -0.06 -10.24
C SER A 82 -12.04 1.42 -9.89
N GLY A 83 -10.83 1.93 -10.11
CA GLY A 83 -10.45 3.33 -9.90
C GLY A 83 -10.33 3.74 -8.43
N ASN A 84 -10.11 2.80 -7.51
CA ASN A 84 -9.89 3.09 -6.09
C ASN A 84 -8.41 3.01 -5.75
N ALA A 85 -7.91 3.89 -4.88
CA ALA A 85 -6.54 3.75 -4.38
C ALA A 85 -6.50 2.81 -3.18
N GLU A 86 -5.52 1.92 -3.17
CA GLU A 86 -5.21 0.96 -2.10
C GLU A 86 -3.81 1.27 -1.59
N ILE A 87 -3.66 1.47 -0.28
CA ILE A 87 -2.36 1.58 0.39
C ILE A 87 -2.15 0.31 1.20
N VAL A 88 -1.09 -0.41 0.89
CA VAL A 88 -0.86 -1.78 1.36
C VAL A 88 0.59 -1.97 1.80
N TRP A 89 0.83 -2.92 2.71
CA TRP A 89 2.20 -3.29 3.11
C TRP A 89 2.58 -4.72 2.71
N ALA A 90 1.61 -5.61 2.51
CA ALA A 90 1.86 -7.05 2.28
C ALA A 90 1.63 -7.52 0.83
N ARG A 91 1.05 -6.69 -0.05
CA ARG A 91 0.62 -7.09 -1.41
C ARG A 91 0.78 -5.96 -2.44
N GLY A 92 1.85 -5.20 -2.29
CA GLY A 92 2.15 -4.08 -3.18
C GLY A 92 2.67 -4.51 -4.55
N ASP A 93 2.43 -3.69 -5.57
CA ASP A 93 2.92 -3.90 -6.94
C ASP A 93 4.45 -3.79 -7.04
N LYS A 94 5.11 -3.14 -6.07
CA LYS A 94 6.57 -3.07 -5.98
C LYS A 94 7.21 -4.38 -5.51
N GLY A 95 6.43 -5.30 -4.95
CA GLY A 95 6.90 -6.62 -4.52
C GLY A 95 7.91 -6.61 -3.37
N ILE A 96 7.98 -5.51 -2.61
CA ILE A 96 8.87 -5.37 -1.45
C ILE A 96 8.13 -5.92 -0.23
N LEU A 97 8.66 -7.00 0.34
CA LEU A 97 8.10 -7.67 1.52
C LEU A 97 9.20 -8.41 2.27
N TYR A 98 9.24 -8.19 3.58
CA TYR A 98 10.17 -8.82 4.52
C TYR A 98 9.45 -9.93 5.27
N GLU A 99 9.43 -11.16 4.74
CA GLU A 99 8.58 -12.22 5.26
C GLU A 99 9.03 -12.77 6.61
N GLU A 100 10.33 -12.78 6.84
CA GLU A 100 11.00 -13.04 8.12
C GLU A 100 10.77 -11.94 9.16
N ASP A 101 10.28 -10.79 8.71
CA ASP A 101 9.54 -9.75 9.43
C ASP A 101 8.53 -10.25 10.48
N PHE A 102 7.75 -11.24 10.06
CA PHE A 102 6.42 -11.48 10.59
C PHE A 102 6.16 -12.97 10.82
N VAL A 103 5.24 -13.28 11.74
CA VAL A 103 4.77 -14.65 11.91
C VAL A 103 3.98 -15.10 10.68
N ARG A 104 4.21 -16.34 10.23
CA ARG A 104 3.64 -16.84 8.97
C ARG A 104 2.10 -16.77 8.90
N PRO A 105 1.33 -17.11 9.95
CA PRO A 105 -0.14 -17.00 9.88
C PRO A 105 -0.62 -15.56 9.66
N TYR A 106 0.00 -14.59 10.34
CA TYR A 106 -0.31 -13.17 10.18
C TYR A 106 0.02 -12.69 8.76
N LEU A 107 1.21 -13.02 8.28
CA LEU A 107 1.65 -12.68 6.93
C LEU A 107 0.71 -13.24 5.85
N ASN A 108 0.31 -14.51 5.97
CA ASN A 108 -0.62 -15.14 5.03
C ASN A 108 -1.98 -14.42 5.02
N ALA A 109 -2.48 -14.02 6.19
CA ALA A 109 -3.72 -13.26 6.29
C ALA A 109 -3.58 -11.85 5.68
N ALA A 110 -2.43 -11.20 5.85
CA ALA A 110 -2.14 -9.89 5.27
C ALA A 110 -1.99 -9.93 3.73
N GLN A 111 -1.43 -11.01 3.19
CA GLN A 111 -1.29 -11.23 1.75
C GLN A 111 -2.58 -11.68 1.07
N SER A 112 -3.50 -12.28 1.84
CA SER A 112 -4.75 -12.78 1.31
C SER A 112 -5.60 -11.66 0.72
N PRO A 113 -6.15 -11.83 -0.51
CA PRO A 113 -7.22 -10.96 -0.96
C PRO A 113 -8.42 -11.07 -0.01
N ASN A 114 -9.24 -10.02 0.04
CA ASN A 114 -10.43 -9.88 0.90
C ASN A 114 -11.09 -11.23 1.23
N GLN A 115 -11.14 -11.59 2.50
CA GLN A 115 -12.05 -12.65 2.96
C GLN A 115 -13.42 -12.02 3.25
N GLY A 116 -14.34 -12.13 2.30
CA GLY A 116 -15.72 -11.65 2.45
C GLY A 116 -15.90 -10.14 2.27
N SER A 117 -16.75 -9.53 3.12
CA SER A 117 -17.10 -8.10 3.08
C SER A 117 -16.01 -7.17 3.64
N GLY A 118 -14.95 -7.73 4.24
CA GLY A 118 -13.82 -6.99 4.82
C GLY A 118 -12.66 -6.79 3.85
N ARG A 119 -11.88 -5.74 4.09
CA ARG A 119 -10.58 -5.52 3.44
C ARG A 119 -9.53 -6.46 4.03
N GLY A 120 -8.57 -6.91 3.23
CA GLY A 120 -7.44 -7.69 3.74
C GLY A 120 -6.65 -6.89 4.79
N ILE A 121 -6.15 -7.56 5.83
CA ILE A 121 -5.44 -6.88 6.93
C ILE A 121 -4.11 -6.24 6.49
N GLY A 122 -3.64 -6.56 5.27
CA GLY A 122 -2.51 -5.93 4.62
C GLY A 122 -2.80 -4.53 4.02
N GLU A 123 -4.08 -4.14 3.95
CA GLU A 123 -4.54 -2.85 3.42
C GLU A 123 -4.83 -1.87 4.56
N VAL A 124 -4.01 -0.83 4.68
CA VAL A 124 -4.06 0.14 5.79
C VAL A 124 -4.86 1.39 5.45
N MET A 125 -5.11 1.64 4.17
CA MET A 125 -5.93 2.75 3.70
C MET A 125 -6.54 2.45 2.33
N TRP A 126 -7.80 2.85 2.14
CA TRP A 126 -8.56 2.62 0.91
C TRP A 126 -9.40 3.83 0.48
N ALA A 127 -9.01 4.48 -0.62
CA ALA A 127 -9.72 5.62 -1.17
C ALA A 127 -10.70 5.19 -2.26
N LYS A 128 -11.96 4.97 -1.87
CA LYS A 128 -13.04 4.66 -2.82
C LYS A 128 -13.28 5.82 -3.81
N GLY A 129 -13.30 5.54 -5.12
CA GLY A 129 -13.58 6.54 -6.16
C GLY A 129 -12.43 7.53 -6.41
N PHE A 130 -11.19 7.13 -6.10
CA PHE A 130 -10.00 7.97 -6.26
C PHE A 130 -9.82 8.53 -7.68
N GLU A 131 -9.91 7.71 -8.73
CA GLU A 131 -9.77 8.20 -10.11
C GLU A 131 -10.86 9.19 -10.49
N MET A 132 -12.09 8.96 -10.04
CA MET A 132 -13.20 9.88 -10.24
C MET A 132 -12.94 11.23 -9.54
N LEU A 133 -12.29 11.20 -8.37
CA LEU A 133 -11.86 12.40 -7.66
C LEU A 133 -10.77 13.14 -8.46
N VAL A 134 -9.74 12.42 -8.93
CA VAL A 134 -8.67 12.97 -9.78
C VAL A 134 -9.27 13.59 -11.05
N ALA A 135 -10.19 12.89 -11.72
CA ALA A 135 -10.87 13.40 -12.90
C ALA A 135 -11.67 14.67 -12.59
N ASN A 136 -12.38 14.74 -11.46
CA ASN A 136 -13.12 15.94 -11.04
C ASN A 136 -12.19 17.15 -10.83
N VAL A 137 -10.97 16.91 -10.35
CA VAL A 137 -9.93 17.93 -10.21
C VAL A 137 -9.37 18.33 -11.58
N ALA A 138 -8.86 17.38 -12.35
CA ALA A 138 -8.18 17.66 -13.62
C ALA A 138 -9.11 18.28 -14.67
N THR A 139 -10.34 17.78 -14.79
CA THR A 139 -11.28 18.18 -15.86
C THR A 139 -12.16 19.36 -15.47
N ARG A 140 -12.65 19.41 -14.22
CA ARG A 140 -13.60 20.44 -13.76
C ARG A 140 -12.96 21.50 -12.88
N GLN A 141 -11.69 21.34 -12.54
CA GLN A 141 -10.96 22.26 -11.65
C GLN A 141 -11.73 22.52 -10.34
N CYS A 142 -12.40 21.47 -9.84
CA CYS A 142 -13.31 21.57 -8.70
C CYS A 142 -12.51 21.84 -7.41
N PRO A 143 -12.66 23.00 -6.74
CA PRO A 143 -11.88 23.34 -5.56
C PRO A 143 -12.17 22.44 -4.34
N ALA A 144 -13.39 21.93 -4.21
CA ALA A 144 -13.74 20.97 -3.15
C ALA A 144 -13.07 19.61 -3.38
N ALA A 145 -13.10 19.11 -4.62
CA ALA A 145 -12.39 17.87 -4.99
C ALA A 145 -10.86 18.03 -4.84
N THR A 146 -10.33 19.20 -5.19
CA THR A 146 -8.88 19.49 -5.03
C THR A 146 -8.48 19.42 -3.56
N ALA A 147 -9.29 20.02 -2.67
CA ALA A 147 -9.05 19.94 -1.23
C ALA A 147 -9.19 18.51 -0.69
N LEU A 148 -10.16 17.71 -1.15
CA LEU A 148 -10.24 16.28 -0.78
C LEU A 148 -8.99 15.52 -1.21
N LEU A 149 -8.50 15.75 -2.43
CA LEU A 149 -7.33 15.07 -2.97
C LEU A 149 -6.04 15.44 -2.21
N PHE A 150 -5.92 16.71 -1.81
CA PHE A 150 -4.87 17.15 -0.90
C PHE A 150 -5.02 16.55 0.51
N GLY A 151 -6.25 16.40 1.00
CA GLY A 151 -6.52 15.69 2.25
C GLY A 151 -6.11 14.23 2.22
N PHE A 152 -6.33 13.53 1.09
CA PHE A 152 -5.82 12.16 0.88
C PHE A 152 -4.29 12.10 0.94
N ALA A 153 -3.60 13.04 0.30
CA ALA A 153 -2.13 13.10 0.34
C ALA A 153 -1.60 13.39 1.74
N ALA A 154 -2.21 14.35 2.45
CA ALA A 154 -1.88 14.64 3.85
C ALA A 154 -2.14 13.41 4.73
N ARG A 155 -3.27 12.71 4.55
CA ARG A 155 -3.58 11.50 5.33
C ARG A 155 -2.59 10.37 5.08
N LEU A 156 -2.15 10.19 3.83
CA LEU A 156 -1.13 9.20 3.50
C LEU A 156 0.21 9.52 4.18
N ASN A 157 0.60 10.80 4.21
CA ASN A 157 1.81 11.24 4.93
C ASN A 157 1.67 11.03 6.45
N GLU A 158 0.52 11.37 7.03
CA GLU A 158 0.22 11.15 8.45
C GLU A 158 0.24 9.66 8.79
N LEU A 159 -0.37 8.80 7.95
CA LEU A 159 -0.35 7.35 8.10
C LEU A 159 1.07 6.79 8.07
N ALA A 160 1.88 7.23 7.10
CA ALA A 160 3.28 6.82 7.01
C ALA A 160 4.05 7.22 8.28
N ALA A 161 3.83 8.43 8.80
CA ALA A 161 4.45 8.87 10.05
C ALA A 161 4.01 8.04 11.27
N VAL A 162 2.72 7.71 11.36
CA VAL A 162 2.20 6.82 12.42
C VAL A 162 2.86 5.45 12.35
N ILE A 163 2.95 4.87 11.16
CA ILE A 163 3.56 3.55 10.96
C ILE A 163 5.05 3.58 11.29
N ALA A 164 5.77 4.62 10.85
CA ALA A 164 7.20 4.79 11.15
C ALA A 164 7.53 4.90 12.65
N ASN A 165 6.56 5.22 13.51
CA ASN A 165 6.77 5.24 14.96
C ASN A 165 6.78 3.85 15.60
N GLY A 166 6.23 2.83 14.95
CA GLY A 166 6.14 1.47 15.51
C GLY A 166 6.89 0.40 14.72
N VAL A 167 7.22 0.66 13.45
CA VAL A 167 7.97 -0.26 12.58
C VAL A 167 9.08 0.47 11.82
N ASP A 168 10.05 -0.27 11.29
CA ASP A 168 11.08 0.29 10.41
C ASP A 168 10.49 0.54 9.02
N LEU A 169 9.99 1.76 8.78
CA LEU A 169 9.43 2.15 7.49
C LEU A 169 10.55 2.45 6.49
N VAL A 170 11.02 1.43 5.78
CA VAL A 170 12.14 1.52 4.83
C VAL A 170 11.83 2.33 3.57
N GLY A 171 10.55 2.60 3.32
CA GLY A 171 10.06 3.43 2.23
C GLY A 171 8.53 3.44 2.19
N ALA A 172 7.98 4.40 1.46
CA ALA A 172 6.55 4.51 1.23
C ALA A 172 6.27 5.07 -0.16
N MET A 173 5.04 4.93 -0.63
CA MET A 173 4.52 5.68 -1.76
C MET A 173 3.88 6.96 -1.25
N LYS A 174 4.07 8.06 -1.98
CA LYS A 174 3.42 9.36 -1.75
C LYS A 174 2.68 9.81 -3.00
N MET A 175 1.75 10.74 -2.83
CA MET A 175 1.09 11.38 -3.97
C MET A 175 1.96 12.52 -4.51
N GLU A 176 2.23 12.49 -5.81
CA GLU A 176 2.85 13.59 -6.54
C GLU A 176 1.82 14.30 -7.42
N PHE A 177 1.85 15.63 -7.42
CA PHE A 177 0.90 16.48 -8.11
C PHE A 177 1.59 17.20 -9.26
N ARG A 178 1.09 17.02 -10.50
CA ARG A 178 1.61 17.74 -11.67
C ARG A 178 0.70 18.91 -12.03
N TYR A 179 1.29 20.06 -12.29
CA TYR A 179 0.56 21.29 -12.59
C TYR A 179 0.93 21.83 -13.97
N LEU A 180 -0.07 22.26 -14.74
CA LEU A 180 0.11 22.98 -15.99
C LEU A 180 -0.61 24.32 -15.92
N ARG A 181 0.13 25.42 -16.16
CA ARG A 181 -0.40 26.80 -16.06
C ARG A 181 -1.10 27.06 -14.71
N GLY A 182 -0.57 26.47 -13.64
CA GLY A 182 -1.10 26.57 -12.28
C GLY A 182 -2.24 25.60 -11.96
N ASN A 183 -2.84 24.93 -12.95
CA ASN A 183 -3.93 23.98 -12.72
C ASN A 183 -3.39 22.57 -12.48
N LEU A 184 -3.99 21.84 -11.55
CA LEU A 184 -3.65 20.44 -11.30
C LEU A 184 -4.17 19.58 -12.45
N THR A 185 -3.29 18.85 -13.12
CA THR A 185 -3.59 18.05 -14.33
C THR A 185 -3.51 16.55 -14.11
N SER A 186 -2.60 16.09 -13.26
CA SER A 186 -2.49 14.67 -12.92
C SER A 186 -1.96 14.48 -11.50
N VAL A 187 -2.25 13.30 -10.96
CA VAL A 187 -1.77 12.84 -9.66
C VAL A 187 -1.30 11.41 -9.81
N GLU A 188 -0.10 11.13 -9.32
CA GLU A 188 0.55 9.84 -9.42
C GLU A 188 1.06 9.39 -8.05
N PHE A 189 1.16 8.09 -7.84
CA PHE A 189 1.88 7.54 -6.70
C PHE A 189 3.35 7.34 -7.08
N VAL A 190 4.25 7.96 -6.31
CA VAL A 190 5.70 7.85 -6.50
C VAL A 190 6.36 7.40 -5.20
N PRO A 191 7.47 6.64 -5.24
CA PRO A 191 8.18 6.26 -4.04
C PRO A 191 8.77 7.49 -3.33
N THR A 192 8.90 7.41 -2.01
CA THR A 192 9.63 8.40 -1.19
C THR A 192 11.14 8.21 -1.29
N VAL A 193 11.60 7.06 -1.77
CA VAL A 193 13.01 6.70 -1.98
C VAL A 193 13.39 6.78 -3.46
N SER A 194 14.69 6.83 -3.76
CA SER A 194 15.19 6.80 -5.13
C SER A 194 14.87 5.46 -5.82
N LEU A 195 14.94 5.42 -7.16
CA LEU A 195 14.76 4.19 -7.92
C LEU A 195 15.83 3.15 -7.58
N ASP A 196 17.10 3.57 -7.48
CA ASP A 196 18.20 2.68 -7.08
C ASP A 196 17.92 2.03 -5.71
N ARG A 197 17.48 2.85 -4.73
CA ARG A 197 17.11 2.35 -3.41
C ARG A 197 15.90 1.42 -3.49
N LEU A 198 14.91 1.72 -4.32
CA LEU A 198 13.76 0.84 -4.52
C LEU A 198 14.16 -0.54 -5.05
N ASP A 199 15.15 -0.59 -5.96
CA ASP A 199 15.67 -1.84 -6.52
C ASP A 199 16.50 -2.62 -5.50
N GLU A 200 17.26 -1.94 -4.64
CA GLU A 200 17.90 -2.56 -3.47
C GLU A 200 16.88 -3.20 -2.52
N LEU A 201 15.81 -2.47 -2.15
CA LEU A 201 14.77 -2.99 -1.25
C LEU A 201 14.07 -4.23 -1.84
N ARG A 202 13.85 -4.23 -3.16
CA ARG A 202 13.32 -5.41 -3.88
C ARG A 202 14.29 -6.58 -3.87
N ALA A 203 15.59 -6.32 -4.03
CA ALA A 203 16.61 -7.34 -3.99
C ALA A 203 16.72 -7.96 -2.59
N ASP A 204 16.78 -7.13 -1.55
CA ASP A 204 16.85 -7.54 -0.13
C ASP A 204 15.68 -8.45 0.26
N GLY A 205 14.44 -8.03 -0.02
CA GLY A 205 13.25 -8.85 0.26
C GLY A 205 13.22 -10.17 -0.53
N ARG A 206 13.83 -10.23 -1.73
CA ARG A 206 13.95 -11.48 -2.51
C ARG A 206 15.07 -12.38 -2.01
N GLU A 207 16.21 -11.80 -1.63
CA GLU A 207 17.36 -12.56 -1.14
C GLU A 207 17.03 -13.32 0.13
N GLN A 208 16.27 -12.70 1.04
CA GLN A 208 15.78 -13.36 2.26
C GLN A 208 14.79 -14.52 1.99
N ARG A 209 14.11 -14.53 0.82
CA ARG A 209 13.27 -15.67 0.39
C ARG A 209 14.09 -16.87 -0.11
N ARG A 210 15.31 -16.65 -0.61
CA ARG A 210 16.11 -17.68 -1.32
C ARG A 210 16.50 -18.87 -0.43
N PRO A 211 16.99 -18.70 0.82
CA PRO A 211 17.32 -19.84 1.69
C PRO A 211 16.10 -20.70 2.04
N ARG A 212 14.92 -20.10 2.21
CA ARG A 212 13.68 -20.83 2.49
C ARG A 212 13.21 -21.65 1.30
N LEU A 213 13.30 -21.10 0.09
CA LEU A 213 12.98 -21.83 -1.14
C LEU A 213 13.95 -23.00 -1.34
N GLN A 214 15.25 -22.79 -1.13
CA GLN A 214 16.26 -23.85 -1.20
C GLN A 214 16.02 -24.95 -0.15
N ALA A 215 15.70 -24.59 1.09
CA ALA A 215 15.35 -25.57 2.13
C ALA A 215 14.06 -26.33 1.82
N ALA A 216 13.05 -25.67 1.23
CA ALA A 216 11.81 -26.32 0.81
C ALA A 216 12.02 -27.26 -0.38
N ILE A 217 12.83 -26.87 -1.37
CA ILE A 217 13.24 -27.72 -2.50
C ILE A 217 13.98 -28.95 -1.98
N LYS A 218 14.99 -28.76 -1.12
CA LYS A 218 15.73 -29.87 -0.53
C LYS A 218 14.82 -30.83 0.24
N LYS A 219 13.85 -30.31 0.99
CA LYS A 219 12.85 -31.12 1.70
C LYS A 219 11.93 -31.88 0.74
N LEU A 220 11.58 -31.30 -0.41
CA LEU A 220 10.82 -31.98 -1.47
C LEU A 220 11.65 -33.07 -2.15
N GLU A 221 12.93 -32.82 -2.41
CA GLU A 221 13.88 -33.82 -2.94
C GLU A 221 14.08 -34.99 -1.96
N GLU A 222 14.10 -34.72 -0.64
CA GLU A 222 14.16 -35.74 0.40
C GLU A 222 12.85 -36.54 0.55
N MET A 223 11.69 -35.92 0.25
CA MET A 223 10.37 -36.58 0.28
C MET A 223 10.04 -37.35 -1.01
N HIS A 224 10.66 -36.99 -2.13
CA HIS A 224 10.57 -37.67 -3.42
C HIS A 224 11.98 -37.95 -3.97
N PRO A 225 12.74 -38.89 -3.37
CA PRO A 225 13.98 -39.33 -3.98
C PRO A 225 13.61 -39.86 -5.36
N LEU A 226 14.17 -39.25 -6.41
CA LEU A 226 13.96 -39.67 -7.79
C LEU A 226 14.35 -41.15 -7.94
N ASP A 227 13.37 -42.04 -7.89
CA ASP A 227 13.44 -43.38 -8.47
C ASP A 227 13.40 -43.23 -10.00
N MET A 228 14.46 -42.62 -10.55
CA MET A 228 14.79 -42.76 -11.97
C MET A 228 15.82 -43.88 -12.07
N LYS A 229 15.35 -45.12 -11.90
CA LYS A 229 16.04 -46.26 -12.52
C LYS A 229 15.83 -46.12 -14.02
N LEU A 230 16.87 -45.68 -14.73
CA LEU A 230 16.98 -45.92 -16.16
C LEU A 230 16.80 -47.44 -16.37
N PRO A 231 15.92 -47.87 -17.30
CA PRO A 231 15.81 -49.28 -17.61
C PRO A 231 17.17 -49.77 -18.10
N ASP A 232 17.63 -50.87 -17.50
CA ASP A 232 18.86 -51.56 -17.88
C ASP A 232 18.89 -51.78 -19.39
N SER A 233 20.04 -51.48 -19.97
CA SER A 233 20.41 -51.82 -21.33
C SER A 233 20.03 -53.28 -21.62
N ALA A 234 19.24 -53.47 -22.67
CA ALA A 234 18.94 -54.76 -23.24
C ALA A 234 20.24 -55.44 -23.69
N ASP A 235 20.55 -56.59 -23.10
CA ASP A 235 21.42 -57.62 -23.66
C ASP A 235 20.55 -58.78 -24.17
N GLY A 236 20.93 -59.33 -25.33
CA GLY A 236 20.31 -60.48 -26.01
C GLY A 236 19.90 -60.11 -27.43
N ALA A 237 20.72 -60.24 -28.48
CA ALA A 237 21.41 -61.44 -28.96
C ALA A 237 20.45 -62.64 -29.09
N ASP A 238 19.73 -62.69 -30.21
CA ASP A 238 19.69 -63.81 -31.17
C ASP A 238 19.29 -63.30 -32.56
#